data_AF-A0A7X2PBD1-F1
#
_entry.id   AF-A0A7X2PBD1-F1
#
_cell.length_a   1.000
_cell.length_b   1.000
_cell.length_c   1.000
_cell.angle_alpha   90.00
_cell.angle_beta   90.00
_cell.angle_gamma   90.00
#
_symmetry.space_group_name_H-M   'P 1'
#
loop_
_entity.id
_entity.type
_entity.pdbx_description
1 polymer ?
#
loop_
_entity_poly.entity_id
_entity_poly.type
_entity_poly.pdbx_seq_one_letter_code
_entity_poly.pdbx_strand_id
1 'polypeptide(L)'
;MLFDVEAYILKLKHYDLTLSNLEYRNVNPEDIKSFRIHSANMLDDETRDNLDSYLISKSEITVSHFLQDKHYIPRLLISALVFLLVYFFLSLVVRDPIPMLDELIAALLLSVLTFLGMSKRDIRLARESKLMYDIRKELANAELIQEDYLNSIEEYIYEISSKYSILEISDILSKTDELTQLEDVSFTLPEAFIQIMKSYLHKTNKALDYYLKQVKDCKKRDEKLSARLVRSATNESLDLYLLAFLFKAGF
;
A
#
# COMPACT_ATOMS: atom_id res chain seq x y z
N MET A 1 17.86 2.53 12.05
CA MET A 1 17.39 1.27 12.68
C MET A 1 17.18 0.36 11.50
N LEU A 2 17.98 -0.70 11.37
CA LEU A 2 17.95 -1.52 10.15
C LEU A 2 16.57 -2.17 9.98
N PHE A 3 16.05 -2.15 8.76
CA PHE A 3 14.69 -2.56 8.44
C PHE A 3 14.70 -3.75 7.48
N ASP A 4 13.98 -4.80 7.85
CA ASP A 4 13.77 -5.96 7.00
C ASP A 4 12.42 -5.83 6.29
N VAL A 5 12.45 -5.94 4.97
CA VAL A 5 11.23 -5.93 4.16
C VAL A 5 10.63 -7.33 4.17
N GLU A 6 9.38 -7.43 4.60
CA GLU A 6 8.63 -8.68 4.61
C GLU A 6 7.58 -8.61 3.50
N ALA A 7 7.61 -9.59 2.61
CA ALA A 7 6.65 -9.79 1.55
C ALA A 7 5.98 -11.16 1.72
N TYR A 8 4.66 -11.21 1.65
CA TYR A 8 3.86 -12.43 1.74
C TYR A 8 3.14 -12.64 0.41
N ILE A 9 3.21 -13.85 -0.12
CA ILE A 9 2.44 -14.26 -1.29
C ILE A 9 1.38 -15.25 -0.86
N LEU A 10 0.16 -15.00 -1.33
CA LEU A 10 -0.98 -15.90 -1.22
C LEU A 10 -1.51 -16.21 -2.62
N LYS A 11 -1.44 -17.48 -3.02
CA LYS A 11 -2.06 -17.95 -4.25
C LYS A 11 -3.57 -18.09 -4.03
N LEU A 12 -4.34 -17.19 -4.63
CA LEU A 12 -5.80 -17.28 -4.64
C LEU A 12 -6.25 -17.94 -5.94
N LYS A 13 -7.49 -18.44 -5.97
CA LYS A 13 -8.02 -19.23 -7.10
C LYS A 13 -7.87 -18.55 -8.47
N HIS A 14 -7.90 -17.22 -8.51
CA HIS A 14 -7.92 -16.45 -9.75
C HIS A 14 -6.75 -15.47 -9.90
N TYR A 15 -5.95 -15.25 -8.85
CA TYR A 15 -4.82 -14.32 -8.86
C TYR A 15 -3.90 -14.54 -7.66
N ASP A 16 -2.67 -14.05 -7.75
CA ASP A 16 -1.72 -14.05 -6.64
C ASP A 16 -1.84 -12.73 -5.87
N LEU A 17 -2.15 -12.81 -4.57
CA LEU A 17 -2.16 -11.66 -3.69
C LEU A 17 -0.77 -11.48 -3.08
N THR A 18 -0.10 -10.38 -3.45
CA THR A 18 1.17 -9.97 -2.86
C THR A 18 0.94 -8.89 -1.82
N LEU A 19 1.46 -9.11 -0.61
CA LEU A 19 1.39 -8.19 0.51
C LEU A 19 2.81 -7.82 0.93
N SER A 20 3.10 -6.54 1.19
CA SER A 20 4.43 -6.14 1.63
C SER A 20 4.39 -5.01 2.65
N ASN A 21 5.26 -5.09 3.66
CA ASN A 21 5.43 -4.01 4.64
C ASN A 21 6.03 -2.71 4.04
N LEU A 22 6.59 -2.75 2.82
CA LEU A 22 7.05 -1.57 2.06
C LEU A 22 5.92 -0.57 1.78
N GLU A 23 4.68 -1.04 1.59
CA GLU A 23 3.54 -0.15 1.33
C GLU A 23 3.10 0.64 2.58
N TYR A 24 3.45 0.15 3.76
CA TYR A 24 2.72 0.50 4.98
C TYR A 24 3.48 1.41 5.92
N ARG A 25 4.81 1.43 5.85
CA ARG A 25 5.67 2.32 6.65
C ARG A 25 6.30 3.39 5.76
N ASN A 26 6.53 4.58 6.31
CA ASN A 26 7.50 5.53 5.76
C ASN A 26 8.90 4.94 5.96
N VAL A 27 9.22 3.91 5.18
CA VAL A 27 10.51 3.25 5.21
C VAL A 27 11.51 4.19 4.57
N ASN A 28 12.56 4.49 5.32
CA ASN A 28 13.71 5.14 4.73
C ASN A 28 14.44 4.10 3.86
N PRO A 29 14.55 4.30 2.54
CA PRO A 29 15.20 3.34 1.66
C PRO A 29 16.66 3.10 2.03
N GLU A 30 17.33 4.03 2.71
CA GLU A 30 18.70 3.86 3.21
C GLU A 30 18.79 2.88 4.40
N ASP A 31 17.68 2.58 5.07
CA ASP A 31 17.63 1.66 6.21
C ASP A 31 17.22 0.23 5.80
N ILE A 32 16.86 -0.01 4.52
CA ILE A 32 16.49 -1.35 4.02
C ILE A 32 17.74 -2.24 4.02
N LYS A 33 17.68 -3.33 4.78
CA LYS A 33 18.81 -4.26 4.95
C LYS A 33 18.63 -5.54 4.15
N SER A 34 17.45 -6.14 4.19
CA SER A 34 17.18 -7.40 3.53
C SER A 34 15.71 -7.53 3.15
N PHE A 35 15.46 -8.44 2.21
CA PHE A 35 14.12 -8.85 1.78
C PHE A 35 13.87 -10.28 2.25
N ARG A 36 12.73 -10.50 2.91
CA ARG A 36 12.22 -11.81 3.31
C ARG A 36 10.90 -12.05 2.59
N ILE A 37 10.89 -13.10 1.77
CA ILE A 37 9.75 -13.48 0.95
C ILE A 37 9.15 -14.73 1.55
N HIS A 38 7.93 -14.62 2.05
CA HIS A 38 7.18 -15.70 2.66
C HIS A 38 6.16 -16.26 1.65
N SER A 39 6.21 -17.56 1.39
CA SER A 39 5.28 -18.25 0.51
C SER A 39 4.83 -19.59 1.10
N ALA A 40 3.65 -20.07 0.70
CA ALA A 40 3.17 -21.40 1.08
C ALA A 40 4.02 -22.53 0.45
N ASN A 41 4.35 -22.37 -0.83
CA ASN A 41 5.06 -23.35 -1.64
C ASN A 41 6.25 -22.71 -2.35
N MET A 42 7.02 -23.52 -3.09
CA MET A 42 8.01 -22.98 -4.03
C MET A 42 7.33 -22.03 -5.03
N LEU A 43 7.98 -20.91 -5.27
CA LEU A 43 7.53 -19.92 -6.23
C LEU A 43 7.88 -20.37 -7.63
N ASP A 44 6.88 -20.38 -8.51
CA ASP A 44 7.09 -20.56 -9.94
C ASP A 44 7.82 -19.33 -10.50
N ASP A 45 8.57 -19.51 -11.60
CA ASP A 45 9.35 -18.42 -12.21
C ASP A 45 8.47 -17.20 -12.54
N GLU A 46 7.25 -17.43 -13.03
CA GLU A 46 6.29 -16.36 -13.34
C GLU A 46 5.83 -15.60 -12.08
N THR A 47 5.46 -16.30 -11.01
CA THR A 47 5.06 -15.66 -9.75
C THR A 47 6.23 -14.88 -9.15
N ARG A 48 7.46 -15.39 -9.29
CA ARG A 48 8.68 -14.71 -8.84
C ARG A 48 8.93 -13.43 -9.63
N ASP A 49 8.83 -13.47 -10.96
CA ASP A 49 9.02 -12.29 -11.82
C ASP A 49 7.96 -11.20 -11.53
N ASN A 50 6.72 -11.62 -11.28
CA ASN A 50 5.63 -10.73 -10.89
C ASN A 50 5.89 -10.09 -9.51
N LEU A 51 6.37 -10.87 -8.55
CA LEU A 51 6.76 -10.38 -7.22
C LEU A 51 7.90 -9.37 -7.33
N ASP A 52 8.96 -9.70 -8.06
CA ASP A 52 10.13 -8.84 -8.21
C ASP A 52 9.73 -7.52 -8.86
N SER A 53 8.92 -7.57 -9.92
CA SER A 53 8.35 -6.39 -10.58
C SER A 53 7.50 -5.55 -9.63
N TYR A 54 6.67 -6.19 -8.81
CA TYR A 54 5.87 -5.52 -7.79
C TYR A 54 6.76 -4.82 -6.75
N LEU A 55 7.72 -5.52 -6.14
CA LEU A 55 8.60 -4.96 -5.11
C LEU A 55 9.51 -3.85 -5.66
N ILE A 56 10.00 -3.98 -6.89
CA ILE A 56 10.75 -2.94 -7.58
C ILE A 56 9.88 -1.69 -7.76
N SER A 57 8.66 -1.83 -8.30
CA SER A 57 7.78 -0.69 -8.52
C SER A 57 7.45 0.05 -7.22
N LYS A 58 7.23 -0.70 -6.13
CA LYS A 58 6.97 -0.13 -4.80
C LYS A 58 8.19 0.55 -4.22
N SER A 59 9.37 -0.03 -4.41
CA SER A 59 10.64 0.56 -4.01
C SER A 59 10.91 1.88 -4.75
N GLU A 60 10.63 1.94 -6.06
CA GLU A 60 10.77 3.16 -6.86
C GLU A 60 9.88 4.29 -6.34
N ILE A 61 8.62 3.98 -6.00
CA ILE A 61 7.70 4.93 -5.38
C ILE A 61 8.26 5.42 -4.03
N THR A 62 8.68 4.50 -3.15
CA THR A 62 9.24 4.82 -1.84
C THR A 62 10.51 5.68 -1.94
N VAL A 63 11.44 5.34 -2.83
CA VAL A 63 12.67 6.11 -3.08
C VAL A 63 12.34 7.51 -3.61
N SER A 64 11.40 7.60 -4.56
CA SER A 64 10.98 8.90 -5.11
C SER A 64 10.37 9.81 -4.04
N HIS A 65 9.51 9.27 -3.17
CA HIS A 65 8.95 10.03 -2.05
C HIS A 65 10.02 10.46 -1.06
N PHE A 66 10.91 9.55 -0.65
CA PHE A 66 12.01 9.87 0.25
C PHE A 66 12.92 11.00 -0.27
N LEU A 67 13.28 10.94 -1.57
CA LEU A 67 14.10 11.96 -2.19
C LEU A 67 13.37 13.31 -2.29
N GLN A 68 12.06 13.31 -2.54
CA GLN A 68 11.26 14.53 -2.57
C GLN A 68 11.20 15.20 -1.20
N ASP A 69 10.94 14.41 -0.15
CA ASP A 69 10.83 14.89 1.24
C ASP A 69 12.16 15.49 1.71
N LYS A 70 13.29 14.82 1.44
CA LYS A 70 14.62 15.29 1.85
C LYS A 70 15.00 16.65 1.25
N HIS A 71 14.55 16.94 0.03
CA HIS A 71 14.83 18.21 -0.64
C HIS A 71 13.71 19.23 -0.44
N TYR A 72 12.57 18.86 0.16
CA TYR A 72 11.44 19.78 0.35
C TYR A 72 11.81 20.91 1.32
N ILE A 73 12.30 20.57 2.52
CA ILE A 73 12.60 21.57 3.57
C ILE A 73 13.66 22.59 3.11
N PRO A 74 14.82 22.18 2.56
CA PRO A 74 15.81 23.15 2.09
C PRO A 74 15.28 24.06 0.97
N ARG A 75 14.51 23.51 0.01
CA ARG A 75 13.89 24.31 -1.06
C ARG A 75 12.90 25.31 -0.51
N LEU A 76 12.05 24.89 0.44
CA LEU A 76 11.07 25.76 1.09
C LEU A 76 11.76 26.92 1.82
N LEU A 77 12.83 26.65 2.57
CA LEU A 77 13.59 27.68 3.28
C LEU A 77 14.23 28.69 2.33
N ILE A 78 14.80 28.24 1.21
CA ILE A 78 15.41 29.12 0.23
C ILE A 78 14.34 29.97 -0.47
N SER A 79 13.21 29.37 -0.84
CA SER A 79 12.06 30.11 -1.39
C SER A 79 11.50 31.13 -0.41
N ALA A 80 11.40 30.81 0.88
CA ALA A 80 10.97 31.75 1.91
C ALA A 80 11.98 32.89 2.11
N LEU A 81 13.28 32.59 2.06
CA LEU A 81 14.33 33.60 2.10
C LEU A 81 14.27 34.54 0.89
N VAL A 82 14.11 33.99 -0.32
CA VAL A 82 13.96 34.77 -1.56
C VAL A 82 12.72 35.66 -1.49
N PHE A 83 11.59 35.11 -1.01
CA PHE A 83 10.38 35.89 -0.78
C PHE A 83 10.67 37.10 0.12
N LEU A 84 11.30 36.88 1.28
CA LEU A 84 11.62 37.96 2.22
C LEU A 84 12.55 39.00 1.60
N LEU A 85 13.62 38.56 0.92
CA LEU A 85 14.57 39.47 0.29
C LEU A 85 13.92 40.32 -0.80
N VAL A 86 13.10 39.71 -1.67
CA VAL A 86 12.41 40.41 -2.76
C VAL A 86 11.36 41.36 -2.19
N TYR A 87 10.58 40.92 -1.20
CA TYR A 87 9.58 41.75 -0.54
C TYR A 87 10.21 42.97 0.13
N PHE A 88 11.24 42.78 0.97
CA PHE A 88 11.93 43.89 1.62
C PHE A 88 12.63 44.81 0.61
N PHE A 89 13.20 44.26 -0.45
CA PHE A 89 13.83 45.06 -1.50
C PHE A 89 12.80 45.96 -2.20
N LEU A 90 11.66 45.39 -2.64
CA LEU A 90 10.59 46.16 -3.26
C LEU A 90 10.04 47.22 -2.30
N SER A 91 9.74 46.83 -1.06
CA SER A 91 9.16 47.72 -0.04
C SER A 91 10.10 48.86 0.40
N LEU A 92 11.42 48.64 0.43
CA LEU A 92 12.39 49.66 0.88
C LEU A 92 12.94 50.53 -0.25
N VAL A 93 13.15 49.96 -1.43
CA VAL A 93 13.83 50.62 -2.56
C VAL A 93 12.84 51.29 -3.49
N VAL A 94 11.69 50.66 -3.75
CA VAL A 94 10.64 51.21 -4.61
C VAL A 94 9.72 52.07 -3.75
N ARG A 95 10.14 53.31 -3.48
CA ARG A 95 9.39 54.29 -2.66
C ARG A 95 8.16 54.90 -3.35
N ASP A 96 7.75 54.36 -4.49
CA ASP A 96 6.54 54.81 -5.16
C ASP A 96 5.33 54.22 -4.42
N PRO A 97 4.19 54.94 -4.31
CA PRO A 97 2.97 54.44 -3.69
C PRO A 97 2.29 53.40 -4.60
N ILE A 98 3.00 52.31 -4.89
CA ILE A 98 2.42 51.10 -5.45
C ILE A 98 1.64 50.46 -4.30
N PRO A 99 0.38 50.01 -4.51
CA PRO A 99 -0.35 49.32 -3.46
C PRO A 99 0.46 48.10 -3.01
N MET A 100 0.62 47.92 -1.69
CA MET A 100 1.39 46.81 -1.07
C MET A 100 1.05 45.42 -1.64
N LEU A 101 -0.12 45.27 -2.24
CA LEU A 101 -0.56 44.07 -2.93
C LEU A 101 0.36 43.68 -4.11
N ASP A 102 0.83 44.63 -4.90
CA ASP A 102 1.62 44.33 -6.11
C ASP A 102 3.03 43.82 -5.73
N GLU A 103 3.62 44.39 -4.67
CA GLU A 103 4.92 43.94 -4.13
C GLU A 103 4.83 42.53 -3.55
N LEU A 104 3.73 42.24 -2.84
CA LEU A 104 3.45 40.91 -2.30
C LEU A 104 3.29 39.88 -3.42
N ILE A 105 2.54 40.21 -4.47
CA ILE A 105 2.34 39.35 -5.64
C ILE A 105 3.67 39.09 -6.33
N ALA A 106 4.49 40.13 -6.56
CA ALA A 106 5.80 39.99 -7.20
C ALA A 106 6.74 39.10 -6.38
N ALA A 107 6.82 39.31 -5.06
CA ALA A 107 7.66 38.50 -4.18
C ALA A 107 7.20 37.03 -4.13
N LEU A 108 5.89 36.79 -4.09
CA LEU A 108 5.31 35.45 -4.11
C LEU A 108 5.61 34.74 -5.43
N LEU A 109 5.40 35.43 -6.56
CA LEU A 109 5.66 34.88 -7.89
C LEU A 109 7.14 34.50 -8.03
N LEU A 110 8.07 35.37 -7.63
CA LEU A 110 9.50 35.08 -7.70
C LEU A 110 9.92 33.93 -6.78
N SER A 111 9.33 33.84 -5.59
CA SER A 111 9.56 32.74 -4.65
C SER A 111 9.10 31.38 -5.21
N VAL A 112 7.91 31.35 -5.84
CA VAL A 112 7.37 30.14 -6.49
C VAL A 112 8.23 29.74 -7.69
N LEU A 113 8.64 30.69 -8.53
CA LEU A 113 9.56 30.40 -9.65
C LEU A 113 10.89 29.84 -9.15
N THR A 114 11.41 30.37 -8.05
CA THR A 114 12.63 29.86 -7.42
C THR A 114 12.43 28.44 -6.89
N PHE A 115 11.28 28.17 -6.24
CA PHE A 115 10.94 26.84 -5.74
C PHE A 115 10.92 25.79 -6.86
N LEU A 116 10.29 26.14 -7.99
CA LEU A 116 10.19 25.27 -9.17
C LEU A 116 11.55 25.10 -9.87
N GLY A 117 12.33 26.18 -9.99
CA GLY A 117 13.64 26.18 -10.64
C GLY A 117 14.74 25.43 -9.86
N MET A 118 14.63 25.33 -8.54
CA MET A 118 15.60 24.62 -7.70
C MET A 118 15.50 23.09 -7.76
N SER A 119 14.64 22.53 -8.61
CA SER A 119 14.60 21.09 -8.89
C SER A 119 15.87 20.68 -9.66
N LYS A 120 17.01 20.53 -8.96
CA LYS A 120 18.26 20.00 -9.54
C LYS A 120 18.05 18.53 -9.92
N ARG A 121 17.62 18.32 -11.16
CA ARG A 121 17.27 17.02 -11.73
C ARG A 121 18.42 16.01 -11.64
N ASP A 122 19.64 16.43 -11.95
CA ASP A 122 20.75 15.49 -12.17
C ASP A 122 21.30 14.85 -10.87
N ILE A 123 21.33 15.61 -9.76
CA ILE A 123 21.75 15.08 -8.45
C ILE A 123 20.69 14.10 -7.91
N ARG A 124 19.41 14.39 -8.15
CA ARG A 124 18.31 13.50 -7.78
C ARG A 124 18.42 12.18 -8.54
N LEU A 125 18.62 12.24 -9.85
CA LEU A 125 18.75 11.03 -10.70
C LEU A 125 19.91 10.15 -10.24
N ALA A 126 21.10 10.70 -10.02
CA ALA A 126 22.26 9.91 -9.58
C ALA A 126 22.03 9.22 -8.22
N ARG A 127 21.37 9.92 -7.28
CA ARG A 127 21.06 9.35 -5.95
C ARG A 127 19.95 8.30 -6.02
N GLU A 128 18.93 8.54 -6.83
CA GLU A 128 17.84 7.60 -7.09
C GLU A 128 18.38 6.30 -7.70
N SER A 129 19.23 6.41 -8.73
CA SER A 129 19.87 5.24 -9.34
C SER A 129 20.73 4.47 -8.35
N LYS A 130 21.46 5.14 -7.45
CA LYS A 130 22.25 4.48 -6.42
C LYS A 130 21.36 3.72 -5.43
N LEU A 131 20.34 4.37 -4.87
CA LEU A 131 19.42 3.73 -3.93
C LEU A 131 18.71 2.54 -4.57
N MET A 132 18.26 2.68 -5.81
CA MET A 132 17.62 1.59 -6.53
C MET A 132 18.58 0.46 -6.87
N TYR A 133 19.85 0.75 -7.15
CA TYR A 133 20.86 -0.28 -7.32
C TYR A 133 21.04 -1.09 -6.03
N ASP A 134 21.18 -0.41 -4.88
CA ASP A 134 21.33 -1.06 -3.57
C ASP A 134 20.10 -1.93 -3.25
N ILE A 135 18.88 -1.43 -3.47
CA ILE A 135 17.64 -2.20 -3.27
C ILE A 135 17.56 -3.42 -4.19
N ARG A 136 17.86 -3.26 -5.49
CA ARG A 136 17.83 -4.39 -6.45
C ARG A 136 18.85 -5.47 -6.07
N LYS A 137 20.01 -5.06 -5.56
CA LYS A 137 21.03 -5.98 -5.07
C LYS A 137 20.53 -6.76 -3.85
N GLU A 138 19.89 -6.11 -2.89
CA GLU A 138 19.35 -6.80 -1.71
C GLU A 138 18.14 -7.68 -2.06
N LEU A 139 17.29 -7.25 -3.00
CA LEU A 139 16.17 -8.06 -3.50
C LEU A 139 16.67 -9.33 -4.22
N ALA A 140 17.75 -9.23 -4.99
CA ALA A 140 18.35 -10.40 -5.62
C ALA A 140 18.87 -11.44 -4.61
N ASN A 141 19.23 -11.00 -3.40
CA ASN A 141 19.65 -11.85 -2.29
C ASN A 141 18.52 -12.15 -1.30
N ALA A 142 17.26 -11.93 -1.68
CA ALA A 142 16.12 -12.13 -0.79
C ALA A 142 16.06 -13.56 -0.26
N GLU A 143 15.77 -13.69 1.03
CA GLU A 143 15.57 -14.96 1.70
C GLU A 143 14.16 -15.47 1.40
N LEU A 144 14.05 -16.67 0.82
CA LEU A 144 12.76 -17.34 0.62
C LEU A 144 12.47 -18.22 1.84
N ILE A 145 11.35 -17.94 2.50
CA ILE A 145 10.88 -18.63 3.69
C ILE A 145 9.57 -19.31 3.34
N GLN A 146 9.52 -20.63 3.52
CA GLN A 146 8.28 -21.39 3.36
C GLN A 146 7.55 -21.44 4.69
N GLU A 147 6.27 -21.08 4.67
CA GLU A 147 5.46 -20.93 5.87
C GLU A 147 4.22 -21.83 5.80
N ASP A 148 4.12 -22.77 6.74
CA ASP A 148 3.02 -23.73 6.78
C ASP A 148 1.64 -23.06 6.95
N TYR A 149 1.57 -21.94 7.69
CA TYR A 149 0.32 -21.23 7.90
C TYR A 149 -0.19 -20.56 6.62
N LEU A 150 0.69 -20.14 5.70
CA LEU A 150 0.26 -19.60 4.40
C LEU A 150 -0.38 -20.71 3.57
N ASN A 151 0.20 -21.91 3.61
CA ASN A 151 -0.38 -23.08 2.96
C ASN A 151 -1.76 -23.41 3.56
N SER A 152 -1.93 -23.30 4.89
CA SER A 152 -3.25 -23.48 5.52
C SER A 152 -4.28 -22.42 5.09
N ILE A 153 -3.86 -21.17 4.83
CA ILE A 153 -4.76 -20.12 4.30
C ILE A 153 -5.18 -20.47 2.87
N GLU A 154 -4.22 -20.83 2.02
CA GLU A 154 -4.50 -21.19 0.61
C GLU A 154 -5.42 -22.40 0.53
N GLU A 155 -5.17 -23.45 1.32
CA GLU A 155 -6.00 -24.65 1.40
C GLU A 155 -7.42 -24.31 1.89
N TYR A 156 -7.56 -23.49 2.93
CA TYR A 156 -8.86 -23.04 3.42
C TYR A 156 -9.66 -22.29 2.35
N ILE A 157 -9.02 -21.35 1.65
CA ILE A 157 -9.67 -20.59 0.58
C ILE A 157 -10.06 -21.51 -0.58
N TYR A 158 -9.19 -22.45 -0.94
CA TYR A 158 -9.45 -23.44 -1.98
C TYR A 158 -10.64 -24.33 -1.63
N GLU A 159 -10.69 -24.85 -0.41
CA GLU A 159 -11.78 -25.68 0.09
C GLU A 159 -13.12 -24.96 0.04
N ILE A 160 -13.20 -23.73 0.56
CA ILE A 160 -14.43 -22.94 0.50
C ILE A 160 -14.84 -22.71 -0.94
N SER A 161 -13.88 -22.37 -1.81
CA SER A 161 -14.16 -22.12 -3.23
C SER A 161 -14.60 -23.35 -4.03
N SER A 162 -14.38 -24.55 -3.48
CA SER A 162 -14.78 -25.82 -4.07
C SER A 162 -16.09 -26.32 -3.49
N LYS A 163 -16.32 -26.08 -2.19
CA LYS A 163 -17.54 -26.48 -1.46
C LYS A 163 -18.74 -25.57 -1.77
N TYR A 164 -18.51 -24.27 -1.97
CA TYR A 164 -19.58 -23.28 -2.04
C TYR A 164 -19.50 -22.40 -3.30
N SER A 165 -20.67 -22.08 -3.84
CA SER A 165 -20.86 -21.09 -4.91
C SER A 165 -20.85 -19.66 -4.38
N ILE A 166 -20.67 -18.69 -5.27
CA ILE A 166 -20.73 -17.24 -4.97
C ILE A 166 -22.02 -16.88 -4.23
N LEU A 167 -23.15 -17.46 -4.66
CA LEU A 167 -24.47 -17.20 -4.07
C LEU A 167 -24.53 -17.75 -2.63
N GLU A 168 -24.14 -19.01 -2.43
CA GLU A 168 -24.15 -19.65 -1.12
C GLU A 168 -23.24 -18.92 -0.12
N ILE A 169 -22.03 -18.51 -0.52
CA ILE A 169 -21.14 -17.76 0.38
C ILE A 169 -21.72 -16.39 0.72
N SER A 170 -22.32 -15.70 -0.25
CA SER A 170 -22.95 -14.41 0.01
C SER A 170 -24.13 -14.53 0.97
N ASP A 171 -24.88 -15.63 0.90
CA ASP A 171 -25.99 -15.94 1.79
C ASP A 171 -25.49 -16.33 3.20
N ILE A 172 -24.41 -17.10 3.28
CA ILE A 172 -23.76 -17.45 4.56
C ILE A 172 -23.20 -16.19 5.25
N LEU A 173 -22.47 -15.32 4.53
CA LEU A 173 -21.90 -14.08 5.08
C LEU A 173 -22.98 -13.07 5.49
N SER A 174 -24.12 -13.06 4.80
CA SER A 174 -25.28 -12.20 5.13
C SER A 174 -26.22 -12.81 6.18
N LYS A 175 -25.90 -14.01 6.70
CA LYS A 175 -26.73 -14.77 7.65
C LYS A 175 -28.15 -15.01 7.13
N THR A 176 -28.27 -15.19 5.82
CA THR A 176 -29.54 -15.43 5.12
C THR A 176 -29.94 -16.90 5.17
N ASP A 177 -28.95 -17.80 5.22
CA ASP A 177 -29.14 -19.25 5.33
C ASP A 177 -28.50 -19.82 6.62
N GLU A 178 -29.07 -20.92 7.13
CA GLU A 178 -28.61 -21.64 8.34
C GLU A 178 -27.63 -22.79 8.01
N LEU A 179 -27.38 -23.02 6.73
CA LEU A 179 -26.53 -24.11 6.24
C LEU A 179 -25.05 -23.82 6.51
N THR A 180 -24.51 -24.59 7.47
CA THR A 180 -23.10 -24.73 7.87
C THR A 180 -22.35 -23.43 8.14
N GLN A 181 -22.13 -23.16 9.44
CA GLN A 181 -21.13 -22.20 9.89
C GLN A 181 -19.81 -22.53 9.17
N LEU A 182 -19.27 -21.57 8.42
CA LEU A 182 -17.92 -21.63 7.85
C LEU A 182 -16.98 -22.25 8.89
N GLU A 183 -16.16 -23.22 8.47
CA GLU A 183 -15.20 -23.86 9.37
C GLU A 183 -14.30 -22.79 10.00
N ASP A 184 -14.02 -22.93 11.29
CA ASP A 184 -13.16 -21.99 12.00
C ASP A 184 -11.71 -22.16 11.56
N VAL A 185 -10.98 -21.04 11.54
CA VAL A 185 -9.56 -21.03 11.22
C VAL A 185 -8.80 -21.68 12.37
N SER A 186 -8.22 -22.85 12.13
CA SER A 186 -7.57 -23.69 13.16
C SER A 186 -6.11 -23.32 13.42
N PHE A 187 -5.54 -22.38 12.64
CA PHE A 187 -4.13 -21.99 12.71
C PHE A 187 -3.93 -20.58 13.30
N THR A 188 -2.72 -20.35 13.82
CA THR A 188 -2.33 -19.05 14.38
C THR A 188 -1.62 -18.21 13.33
N LEU A 189 -2.03 -16.94 13.21
CA LEU A 189 -1.44 -16.00 12.27
C LEU A 189 -0.34 -15.18 12.95
N PRO A 190 0.84 -15.02 12.33
CA PRO A 190 1.87 -14.13 12.84
C PRO A 190 1.38 -12.68 12.94
N GLU A 191 1.80 -11.97 13.99
CA GLU A 191 1.38 -10.57 14.20
C GLU A 191 1.81 -9.65 13.03
N ALA A 192 2.99 -9.89 12.45
CA ALA A 192 3.49 -9.15 11.30
C ALA A 192 2.54 -9.28 10.09
N PHE A 193 2.12 -10.50 9.76
CA PHE A 193 1.16 -10.78 8.71
C PHE A 193 -0.19 -10.08 8.99
N ILE A 194 -0.69 -10.14 10.23
CA ILE A 194 -1.94 -9.47 10.61
C ILE A 194 -1.85 -7.96 10.39
N GLN A 195 -0.74 -7.32 10.80
CA GLN A 195 -0.55 -5.88 10.64
C GLN A 195 -0.49 -5.46 9.16
N ILE A 196 0.19 -6.25 8.34
CA ILE A 196 0.32 -6.03 6.90
C ILE A 196 -1.05 -6.19 6.23
N MET A 197 -1.78 -7.26 6.53
CA MET A 197 -3.12 -7.50 5.99
C MET A 197 -4.12 -6.41 6.40
N LYS A 198 -4.14 -5.99 7.66
CA LYS A 198 -4.98 -4.84 8.10
C LYS A 198 -4.66 -3.57 7.34
N SER A 199 -3.38 -3.32 7.10
CA SER A 199 -2.94 -2.14 6.36
C SER A 199 -3.33 -2.21 4.88
N TYR A 200 -3.23 -3.39 4.26
CA TYR A 200 -3.71 -3.66 2.90
C TYR A 200 -5.20 -3.35 2.77
N LEU A 201 -6.03 -3.82 3.71
CA LEU A 201 -7.47 -3.58 3.72
C LEU A 201 -7.81 -2.08 3.80
N HIS A 202 -7.18 -1.34 4.71
CA HIS A 202 -7.50 0.07 4.89
C HIS A 202 -6.97 0.99 3.78
N LYS A 203 -5.78 0.70 3.24
CA LYS A 203 -5.11 1.60 2.28
C LYS A 203 -5.35 1.21 0.83
N THR A 204 -5.26 -0.07 0.52
CA THR A 204 -5.24 -0.59 -0.85
C THR A 204 -6.63 -1.08 -1.26
N ASN A 205 -7.27 -1.94 -0.46
CA ASN A 205 -8.57 -2.54 -0.79
C ASN A 205 -9.71 -2.09 0.12
N LYS A 206 -10.10 -0.81 -0.02
CA LYS A 206 -11.17 -0.18 0.77
C LYS A 206 -12.53 -0.86 0.60
N ALA A 207 -12.78 -1.47 -0.56
CA ALA A 207 -14.02 -2.20 -0.82
C ALA A 207 -14.12 -3.42 0.10
N LEU A 208 -13.04 -4.20 0.20
CA LEU A 208 -13.00 -5.37 1.08
C LEU A 208 -13.12 -4.97 2.55
N ASP A 209 -12.41 -3.93 3.00
CA ASP A 209 -12.56 -3.38 4.37
C ASP A 209 -14.01 -2.93 4.67
N TYR A 210 -14.64 -2.26 3.71
CA TYR A 210 -16.04 -1.84 3.85
C TYR A 210 -16.99 -3.02 4.01
N TYR A 211 -16.88 -4.04 3.15
CA TYR A 211 -17.75 -5.22 3.22
C TYR A 211 -17.46 -6.08 4.45
N LEU A 212 -16.19 -6.19 4.88
CA LEU A 212 -15.83 -6.89 6.12
C LEU A 212 -16.52 -6.27 7.34
N LYS A 213 -16.54 -4.94 7.43
CA LYS A 213 -17.28 -4.21 8.47
C LYS A 213 -18.77 -4.49 8.41
N GLN A 214 -19.37 -4.46 7.21
CA GLN A 214 -20.80 -4.74 7.06
C GLN A 214 -21.18 -6.16 7.45
N VAL A 215 -20.38 -7.16 7.06
CA VAL A 215 -20.60 -8.56 7.43
C VAL A 215 -20.47 -8.74 8.95
N LYS A 216 -19.52 -8.07 9.60
CA LYS A 216 -19.38 -8.08 11.06
C LYS A 216 -20.56 -7.43 11.79
N ASP A 217 -21.04 -6.31 11.26
CA ASP A 217 -22.18 -5.57 11.84
C ASP A 217 -23.53 -6.23 11.56
N CYS A 218 -23.58 -7.16 10.60
CA CYS A 218 -24.77 -7.91 10.25
C CYS A 218 -25.21 -8.82 11.41
N LYS A 219 -26.24 -8.42 12.16
CA LYS A 219 -26.79 -9.19 13.29
C LYS A 219 -27.99 -10.07 12.91
N LYS A 220 -28.62 -9.80 11.78
CA LYS A 220 -29.85 -10.46 11.29
C LYS A 220 -29.73 -10.65 9.79
N ARG A 221 -30.47 -11.62 9.25
CA ARG A 221 -30.62 -11.85 7.80
C ARG A 221 -30.79 -10.53 7.03
N ASP A 222 -29.90 -10.29 6.08
CA ASP A 222 -29.92 -9.12 5.20
C ASP A 222 -29.76 -9.54 3.71
N GLU A 223 -30.90 -9.72 3.06
CA GLU A 223 -30.97 -10.10 1.64
C GLU A 223 -30.39 -9.01 0.72
N LYS A 224 -30.44 -7.73 1.14
CA LYS A 224 -29.86 -6.64 0.35
C LYS A 224 -28.34 -6.72 0.38
N LEU A 225 -27.76 -7.09 1.52
CA LEU A 225 -26.32 -7.30 1.65
C LEU A 225 -25.86 -8.50 0.82
N SER A 226 -26.60 -9.61 0.85
CA SER A 226 -26.33 -10.76 -0.04
C SER A 226 -26.28 -10.34 -1.51
N ALA A 227 -27.34 -9.68 -2.00
CA ALA A 227 -27.41 -9.23 -3.39
C ALA A 227 -26.26 -8.29 -3.79
N ARG A 228 -25.80 -7.43 -2.87
CA ARG A 228 -24.64 -6.55 -3.10
C ARG A 228 -23.33 -7.33 -3.16
N LEU A 229 -23.15 -8.29 -2.26
CA LEU A 229 -21.98 -9.17 -2.25
C LEU A 229 -21.87 -9.96 -3.55
N VAL A 230 -22.98 -10.59 -4.01
CA VAL A 230 -23.03 -11.28 -5.30
C VAL A 230 -22.64 -10.34 -6.43
N ARG A 231 -23.28 -9.17 -6.52
CA ARG A 231 -22.99 -8.21 -7.59
C ARG A 231 -21.52 -7.76 -7.59
N SER A 232 -20.95 -7.49 -6.42
CA SER A 232 -19.55 -7.07 -6.29
C SER A 232 -18.58 -8.20 -6.66
N ALA A 233 -18.91 -9.45 -6.36
CA ALA A 233 -18.10 -10.60 -6.73
C ALA A 233 -18.18 -10.91 -8.23
N THR A 234 -19.38 -10.85 -8.83
CA THR A 234 -19.56 -11.06 -10.27
C THR A 234 -18.82 -10.02 -11.12
N ASN A 235 -18.66 -8.81 -10.59
CA ASN A 235 -17.90 -7.74 -11.26
C ASN A 235 -16.39 -7.80 -10.97
N GLU A 236 -15.88 -8.89 -10.37
CA GLU A 236 -14.46 -9.09 -10.00
C GLU A 236 -13.90 -8.00 -9.07
N SER A 237 -14.77 -7.19 -8.47
CA SER A 237 -14.37 -6.09 -7.58
C SER A 237 -14.10 -6.55 -6.15
N LEU A 238 -14.52 -7.77 -5.81
CA LEU A 238 -14.40 -8.33 -4.47
C LEU A 238 -14.20 -9.85 -4.53
N ASP A 239 -13.18 -10.31 -3.84
CA ASP A 239 -12.97 -11.74 -3.58
C ASP A 239 -13.75 -12.16 -2.33
N LEU A 240 -14.85 -12.90 -2.54
CA LEU A 240 -15.72 -13.38 -1.47
C LEU A 240 -15.04 -14.43 -0.59
N TYR A 241 -14.15 -15.23 -1.17
CA TYR A 241 -13.49 -16.32 -0.44
C TYR A 241 -12.46 -15.72 0.52
N LEU A 242 -11.70 -14.71 0.06
CA LEU A 242 -10.82 -13.94 0.92
C LEU A 242 -11.61 -13.19 2.00
N LEU A 243 -12.77 -12.60 1.67
CA LEU A 243 -13.64 -11.95 2.65
C LEU A 243 -14.13 -12.93 3.73
N ALA A 244 -14.52 -14.14 3.34
CA ALA A 244 -14.94 -15.18 4.27
C ALA A 244 -13.81 -15.60 5.22
N PHE A 245 -12.60 -15.79 4.69
CA PHE A 245 -11.40 -16.03 5.50
C PHE A 245 -11.16 -14.90 6.49
N LEU A 246 -11.17 -13.64 6.05
CA LEU A 246 -10.90 -12.49 6.92
C LEU A 246 -11.95 -12.33 8.02
N PHE A 247 -13.22 -12.60 7.70
CA PHE A 247 -14.30 -12.61 8.68
C PHE A 247 -14.05 -13.67 9.77
N LYS A 248 -13.66 -14.89 9.38
CA LYS A 248 -13.43 -16.00 10.30
C LYS A 248 -12.13 -15.91 11.09
N ALA A 249 -11.06 -15.42 10.46
CA ALA A 249 -9.79 -15.12 11.12
C ALA A 249 -9.87 -13.91 12.07
N GLY A 250 -11.00 -13.19 12.10
CA GLY A 250 -11.27 -12.15 13.09
C GLY A 250 -10.65 -10.78 12.79
N PHE A 251 -10.30 -10.49 11.53
CA PHE A 251 -9.55 -9.30 11.11
C PHE A 251 -10.19 -7.95 11.41
#